data_AF-A0A423WVZ1-F1
#
_entry.id   AF-A0A423WVZ1-F1
#
_cell.length_a   1.000
_cell.length_b   1.000
_cell.length_c   1.000
_cell.angle_alpha   90.00
_cell.angle_beta   90.00
_cell.angle_gamma   90.00
#
_symmetry.space_group_name_H-M   'P 1'
#
loop_
_entity.id
_entity.type
_entity.pdbx_description
1 polymer ?
#
loop_
_entity_poly.entity_id
_entity_poly.type
_entity_poly.pdbx_seq_one_letter_code
_entity_poly.pdbx_strand_id
1 'polypeptide(L)'
;MAKATGGEEVFLGPYEHNYTTAAGRDLKVEFRAGCFWRRSEAEMMDHAATNGIRAPRLLGFYDVITSDPMYPLATARFSESVPGGPLQNTLLDLSKEEQASSGLSSHARMRSYTQLYIGRINN
;
A
#
# COMPACT_ATOMS: atom_id res chain seq x y z
N MET A 1 -19.60 29.44 -14.14
CA MET A 1 -19.07 28.64 -15.26
C MET A 1 -17.61 29.00 -15.45
N ALA A 2 -16.69 28.14 -15.03
CA ALA A 2 -15.27 28.26 -15.32
C ALA A 2 -14.84 26.96 -16.02
N LYS A 3 -14.41 27.11 -17.27
CA LYS A 3 -13.89 26.05 -18.12
C LYS A 3 -12.39 26.01 -17.85
N ALA A 4 -11.89 24.93 -17.26
CA ALA A 4 -10.46 24.67 -17.17
C ALA A 4 -10.08 23.78 -18.35
N THR A 5 -9.25 24.35 -19.21
CA THR A 5 -8.69 23.80 -20.44
C THR A 5 -7.71 22.68 -20.18
N GLY A 6 -7.72 21.72 -21.10
CA GLY A 6 -6.91 20.51 -21.09
C GLY A 6 -5.41 20.74 -21.02
N GLY A 7 -4.81 19.88 -20.21
CA GLY A 7 -3.41 19.50 -20.16
C GLY A 7 -3.41 18.22 -19.33
N GLU A 8 -3.59 17.08 -19.98
CA GLU A 8 -3.48 15.77 -19.34
C GLU A 8 -2.05 15.63 -18.80
N GLU A 9 -1.87 15.90 -17.51
CA GLU A 9 -0.80 15.23 -16.77
C GLU A 9 -1.20 13.77 -16.68
N VAL A 10 -0.69 12.95 -17.60
CA VAL A 10 -0.76 11.49 -17.49
C VAL A 10 0.11 11.11 -16.30
N PHE A 11 -0.47 11.12 -15.12
CA PHE A 11 0.19 10.68 -13.90
C PHE A 11 0.31 9.16 -13.95
N LEU A 12 1.43 8.66 -14.48
CA LEU A 12 1.80 7.24 -14.57
C LEU A 12 2.27 6.64 -13.24
N GLY A 13 1.99 7.32 -12.12
CA GLY A 13 2.32 6.87 -10.77
C GLY A 13 1.15 6.17 -10.10
N PRO A 14 1.39 5.42 -9.01
CA PRO A 14 0.30 4.99 -8.13
C PRO A 14 -0.52 6.19 -7.70
N TYR A 15 -1.82 6.12 -7.96
CA TYR A 15 -2.77 7.07 -7.40
C TYR A 15 -3.18 6.57 -6.03
N GLU A 16 -2.96 7.39 -5.00
CA GLU A 16 -3.31 7.07 -3.63
C GLU A 16 -4.31 8.09 -3.11
N HIS A 17 -5.35 7.62 -2.43
CA HIS A 17 -6.38 8.45 -1.84
C HIS A 17 -6.68 7.98 -0.42
N ASN A 18 -6.65 8.91 0.53
CA ASN A 18 -7.10 8.65 1.90
C ASN A 18 -8.61 8.93 1.97
N TYR A 19 -9.37 7.98 2.49
CA TYR A 19 -10.81 8.05 2.58
C TYR A 19 -11.29 7.69 3.99
N THR A 20 -12.08 8.57 4.61
CA THR A 20 -12.75 8.26 5.88
C THR A 20 -14.17 7.79 5.59
N THR A 21 -14.49 6.57 6.00
CA THR A 21 -15.84 5.99 5.85
C THR A 21 -16.86 6.73 6.73
N ALA A 22 -18.15 6.58 6.42
CA ALA A 22 -19.23 7.10 7.26
C ALA A 22 -19.21 6.57 8.72
N ALA A 23 -18.58 5.40 8.94
CA ALA A 23 -18.37 4.82 10.26
C ALA A 23 -17.11 5.36 10.98
N GLY A 24 -16.43 6.36 10.41
CA GLY A 24 -15.24 6.99 10.99
C GLY A 24 -13.95 6.18 10.85
N ARG A 25 -13.90 5.18 9.96
CA ARG A 25 -12.67 4.41 9.68
C ARG A 25 -11.86 5.06 8.57
N ASP A 26 -10.57 5.26 8.81
CA ASP A 26 -9.62 5.78 7.83
C ASP A 26 -9.05 4.66 6.97
N LEU A 27 -9.28 4.78 5.66
CA LEU A 27 -8.86 3.85 4.64
C LEU A 27 -7.85 4.52 3.73
N LYS A 28 -6.90 3.72 3.25
CA LYS A 28 -6.05 4.05 2.12
C LYS A 28 -6.54 3.29 0.91
N VAL A 29 -6.80 4.00 -0.17
CA VAL A 29 -7.17 3.45 -1.47
C VAL A 29 -6.05 3.70 -2.45
N GLU A 30 -5.48 2.64 -3.02
CA GLU A 30 -4.39 2.73 -3.98
C GLU A 30 -4.87 2.15 -5.32
N PHE A 31 -4.77 2.96 -6.37
CA PHE A 31 -5.06 2.56 -7.74
C PHE A 31 -3.75 2.53 -8.53
N ARG A 32 -3.51 1.44 -9.25
CA ARG A 32 -2.45 1.39 -10.26
C ARG A 32 -3.01 0.89 -11.57
N ALA A 33 -2.72 1.63 -12.62
CA ALA A 33 -2.95 1.24 -13.99
C ALA A 33 -1.88 0.20 -14.42
N GLY A 34 -2.28 -0.83 -15.15
CA GLY A 34 -1.41 -1.93 -15.55
C GLY A 34 -1.24 -3.03 -14.49
N CYS A 35 -0.72 -4.19 -14.91
CA CYS A 35 -0.62 -5.42 -14.12
C CYS A 35 0.51 -5.44 -13.06
N PHE A 36 0.86 -4.28 -12.50
CA PHE A 36 2.05 -4.15 -11.65
C PHE A 36 1.84 -4.57 -10.19
N TRP A 37 0.60 -4.71 -9.71
CA TRP A 37 0.33 -5.28 -8.40
C TRP A 37 0.16 -6.78 -8.49
N ARG A 38 0.95 -7.50 -7.68
CA ARG A 38 0.73 -8.92 -7.47
C ARG A 38 -0.25 -9.10 -6.32
N ARG A 39 -1.29 -9.90 -6.53
CA ARG A 39 -2.21 -10.31 -5.45
C ARG A 39 -1.45 -10.85 -4.23
N SER A 40 -0.36 -11.59 -4.46
CA SER A 40 0.51 -12.11 -3.41
C SER A 40 1.08 -11.01 -2.50
N GLU A 41 1.41 -9.83 -3.01
CA GLU A 41 1.92 -8.74 -2.18
C GLU A 41 0.84 -8.20 -1.24
N ALA A 42 -0.39 -8.04 -1.75
CA ALA A 42 -1.52 -7.62 -0.93
C ALA A 42 -1.83 -8.66 0.18
N GLU A 43 -1.80 -9.96 -0.16
CA GLU A 43 -2.02 -11.04 0.80
C GLU A 43 -0.88 -11.12 1.84
N MET A 44 0.37 -10.88 1.44
CA MET A 44 1.51 -10.81 2.38
C MET A 44 1.34 -9.66 3.38
N MET A 45 0.88 -8.50 2.93
CA MET A 45 0.61 -7.35 3.81
C MET A 45 -0.47 -7.68 4.83
N ASP A 46 -1.58 -8.28 4.40
CA ASP A 46 -2.67 -8.68 5.29
C ASP A 46 -2.25 -9.74 6.30
N HIS A 47 -1.45 -10.72 5.84
CA HIS A 47 -0.90 -11.74 6.72
C HIS A 47 0.03 -11.13 7.76
N ALA A 48 0.92 -10.21 7.36
CA ALA A 48 1.81 -9.51 8.28
C ALA A 48 1.01 -8.72 9.33
N ALA A 49 -0.01 -7.97 8.90
CA ALA A 49 -0.90 -7.21 9.78
C ALA A 49 -1.62 -8.11 10.79
N THR A 50 -2.18 -9.23 10.33
CA THR A 50 -2.89 -10.21 11.17
C THR A 50 -1.97 -10.86 12.21
N ASN A 51 -0.68 -10.96 11.91
CA ASN A 51 0.32 -11.53 12.82
C ASN A 51 1.00 -10.47 13.72
N GLY A 52 0.48 -9.24 13.76
CA GLY A 52 0.96 -8.19 14.66
C GLY A 52 2.26 -7.53 14.21
N ILE A 53 2.62 -7.65 12.93
CA ILE A 53 3.52 -6.70 12.28
C ILE A 53 2.69 -5.47 11.95
N ARG A 54 3.25 -4.27 12.17
CA ARG A 54 2.59 -3.02 11.83
C ARG A 54 2.65 -2.78 10.31
N ALA A 55 1.74 -3.45 9.60
CA ALA A 55 1.53 -3.36 8.16
C ALA A 55 0.07 -2.96 7.87
N PRO A 56 -0.25 -2.41 6.68
CA PRO A 56 -1.62 -2.11 6.31
C PRO A 56 -2.44 -3.40 6.21
N ARG A 57 -3.53 -3.48 6.98
CA ARG A 57 -4.48 -4.58 6.87
C ARG A 57 -5.29 -4.43 5.58
N LEU A 58 -5.39 -5.50 4.80
CA LEU A 58 -6.10 -5.45 3.52
C LEU A 58 -7.60 -5.62 3.76
N LEU A 59 -8.39 -4.76 3.13
CA LEU A 59 -9.86 -4.84 3.15
C LEU A 59 -10.42 -5.33 1.81
N GLY A 60 -9.70 -5.08 0.72
CA GLY A 60 -10.10 -5.54 -0.59
C GLY A 60 -9.02 -5.33 -1.64
N PHE A 61 -9.06 -6.18 -2.65
CA PHE A 61 -8.19 -6.12 -3.82
C PHE A 61 -9.03 -6.47 -5.05
N TYR A 62 -9.17 -5.53 -5.96
CA TYR A 62 -10.09 -5.62 -7.09
C TYR A 62 -9.37 -5.29 -8.38
N ASP A 63 -9.65 -6.09 -9.41
CA ASP A 63 -9.30 -5.73 -10.78
C ASP A 63 -10.39 -4.79 -11.31
N VAL A 64 -9.96 -3.63 -11.82
CA VAL A 64 -10.83 -2.57 -12.33
C VAL A 64 -10.62 -2.48 -13.82
N ILE A 65 -11.69 -2.73 -14.57
CA ILE A 65 -11.69 -2.48 -16.01
C ILE A 65 -11.83 -0.97 -16.20
N THR A 66 -10.90 -0.37 -16.92
CA THR A 66 -10.92 1.07 -17.19
C THR A 66 -11.33 1.33 -18.64
N SER A 67 -11.80 2.54 -18.91
CA SER A 67 -12.06 3.02 -20.27
C SER A 67 -10.80 3.53 -20.99
N ASP A 68 -9.65 3.55 -20.31
CA ASP A 68 -8.39 3.98 -20.90
C ASP A 68 -7.86 2.89 -21.83
N PRO A 69 -7.74 3.15 -23.15
CA PRO A 69 -7.27 2.17 -24.11
C PRO A 69 -5.80 1.75 -23.89
N MET A 70 -4.99 2.57 -23.22
CA MET A 70 -3.59 2.25 -22.89
C MET A 70 -3.49 1.36 -21.64
N TYR A 71 -4.43 1.49 -20.72
CA TYR A 71 -4.48 0.74 -19.47
C TYR A 71 -5.87 0.15 -19.19
N PRO A 72 -6.34 -0.80 -20.02
CA PRO A 72 -7.69 -1.33 -19.92
C PRO A 72 -7.93 -2.11 -18.62
N LEU A 73 -6.87 -2.50 -17.93
CA LEU A 73 -6.90 -3.15 -16.63
C LEU A 73 -6.08 -2.33 -15.62
N ALA A 74 -6.71 -2.04 -14.49
CA ALA A 74 -6.09 -1.47 -13.31
C ALA A 74 -6.37 -2.37 -12.10
N THR A 75 -5.64 -2.14 -11.03
CA THR A 75 -5.88 -2.80 -9.75
C THR A 75 -6.14 -1.74 -8.69
N ALA A 76 -7.21 -1.93 -7.94
CA ALA A 76 -7.56 -1.14 -6.77
C ALA A 76 -7.31 -1.95 -5.49
N ARG A 77 -6.57 -1.36 -4.56
CA ARG A 77 -6.37 -1.87 -3.22
C ARG A 77 -7.06 -0.98 -2.21
N PHE A 78 -7.74 -1.60 -1.26
CA PHE A 78 -8.30 -0.94 -0.08
C PHE A 78 -7.62 -1.51 1.15
N SER A 79 -7.03 -0.66 1.97
CA SER A 79 -6.39 -1.07 3.22
C SER A 79 -6.71 -0.10 4.35
N GLU A 80 -6.54 -0.55 5.58
CA GLU A 80 -6.52 0.35 6.73
C GLU A 80 -5.35 1.34 6.61
N SER A 81 -5.56 2.58 7.05
CA SER A 81 -4.47 3.55 7.14
C SER A 81 -3.52 3.19 8.28
N VAL A 82 -2.21 3.14 7.98
CA VAL A 82 -1.19 2.96 9.02
C VAL A 82 -0.71 4.35 9.46
N PRO A 83 -0.89 4.73 10.74
CA PRO A 83 -0.49 6.04 11.20
C PRO A 83 1.03 6.16 11.19
N GLY A 84 1.54 7.24 10.62
CA GLY A 84 2.96 7.56 10.54
C GLY A 84 3.30 8.35 9.27
N GLY A 85 4.48 8.96 9.26
CA GLY A 85 5.06 9.59 8.07
C GLY A 85 6.27 8.80 7.56
N PRO A 86 6.74 9.10 6.35
CA PRO A 86 8.00 8.55 5.84
C PRO A 86 9.15 8.81 6.80
N LEU A 87 9.91 7.77 7.16
CA LEU A 87 11.02 7.88 8.12
C LEU A 87 12.05 8.93 7.68
N GLN A 88 12.30 9.07 6.37
CA GLN A 88 13.23 10.06 5.82
C GLN A 88 12.96 11.49 6.28
N ASN A 89 11.69 11.83 6.57
CA ASN A 89 11.30 13.18 6.95
C ASN A 89 11.65 13.50 8.41
N THR A 90 11.83 12.48 9.24
CA THR A 90 12.09 12.62 10.69
C THR A 90 13.42 11.98 11.10
N LEU A 91 14.09 11.27 10.20
CA LEU A 91 15.30 10.48 10.50
C LEU A 91 16.44 11.36 11.04
N LEU A 92 16.59 12.56 10.49
CA LEU A 92 17.64 13.51 10.90
C LEU A 92 17.39 14.11 12.28
N ASP A 93 16.13 14.12 12.73
CA ASP A 93 15.72 14.66 14.03
C ASP A 93 15.85 13.62 15.15
N LEU A 94 16.01 12.34 14.81
CA LEU A 94 16.19 11.25 15.76
C LEU A 94 17.62 11.23 16.32
N SER A 95 17.78 10.82 17.57
CA SER A 95 19.10 10.54 18.16
C SER A 95 19.80 9.37 17.45
N LYS A 96 21.11 9.22 17.62
CA LYS A 96 21.88 8.12 17.00
C LYS A 96 21.39 6.75 17.46
N GLU A 97 20.96 6.64 18.71
CA GLU A 97 20.40 5.42 19.31
C GLU A 97 19.02 5.08 18.74
N GLU A 98 18.18 6.09 18.51
CA GLU A 98 16.87 5.92 17.87
C GLU A 98 17.02 5.60 16.39
N GLN A 99 17.94 6.24 15.68
CA GLN A 99 18.28 5.88 14.30
C GLN A 99 18.75 4.43 14.22
N ALA A 100 19.66 4.01 15.11
CA ALA A 100 20.19 2.66 15.17
C ALA A 100 19.17 1.60 15.61
N SER A 101 18.04 1.98 16.22
CA SER A 101 16.95 1.06 16.60
C SER A 101 15.73 1.16 15.69
N SER A 102 15.63 2.22 14.88
CA SER A 102 14.53 2.48 13.95
C SER A 102 14.45 1.37 12.88
N GLY A 103 13.56 0.41 13.09
CA GLY A 103 13.23 -0.65 12.13
C GLY A 103 13.89 -2.01 12.40
N LEU A 104 14.87 -2.15 13.29
CA LEU A 104 15.53 -3.45 13.49
C LEU A 104 14.65 -4.49 14.18
N SER A 105 13.80 -4.06 15.12
CA SER A 105 12.89 -4.95 15.85
C SER A 105 11.79 -5.56 14.96
N SER A 106 11.28 -4.80 13.99
CA SER A 106 10.26 -5.29 13.04
C SER A 106 10.85 -6.26 12.04
N HIS A 107 12.09 -6.08 11.59
CA HIS A 107 12.75 -7.00 10.64
C HIS A 107 12.97 -8.40 11.21
N ALA A 108 13.43 -8.51 12.46
CA ALA A 108 13.60 -9.80 13.11
C ALA A 108 12.26 -10.56 13.21
N ARG A 109 11.20 -9.82 13.56
CA ARG A 109 9.85 -10.37 13.67
C ARG A 109 9.28 -10.77 12.29
N MET A 110 9.45 -9.95 11.26
CA MET A 110 9.08 -10.29 9.87
C MET A 110 9.75 -11.57 9.39
N ARG A 111 11.05 -11.74 9.67
CA ARG A 111 11.81 -12.94 9.29
C ARG A 111 11.36 -14.21 10.03
N SER A 112 10.71 -14.08 11.17
CA SER A 112 10.18 -15.23 11.92
C SER A 112 8.90 -15.81 11.32
N TYR A 113 8.15 -15.03 10.53
CA TYR A 113 6.96 -15.52 9.86
C TYR A 113 7.34 -16.26 8.58
N THR A 114 7.06 -17.55 8.58
CA THR A 114 7.19 -18.39 7.39
C THR A 114 5.79 -18.79 6.95
N GLN A 115 5.47 -18.57 5.68
CA GLN A 115 4.18 -18.96 5.12
C GLN A 115 4.40 -19.98 4.02
N LEU A 116 3.60 -21.04 4.04
CA LEU A 116 3.82 -22.19 3.18
C LEU A 116 3.35 -21.95 1.73
N TYR A 117 2.40 -21.05 1.51
CA TYR A 117 1.60 -20.98 0.28
C TYR A 117 1.62 -19.63 -0.46
N ILE A 118 1.76 -18.49 0.23
CA ILE A 118 1.74 -17.18 -0.45
C ILE A 118 3.04 -16.98 -1.24
N GLY A 119 2.92 -16.76 -2.56
CA GLY A 119 4.04 -16.39 -3.43
C GLY A 119 4.97 -17.52 -3.89
N ARG A 120 4.63 -18.80 -3.65
CA ARG A 120 5.38 -19.93 -4.22
C ARG A 120 4.88 -20.30 -5.61
N ILE A 121 5.80 -20.35 -6.57
CA ILE A 121 5.55 -20.96 -7.89
C ILE A 121 5.75 -22.47 -7.70
N ASN A 122 4.74 -23.28 -8.09
CA ASN A 122 4.63 -24.75 -7.92
C ASN A 122 3.88 -25.25 -6.67
N ASN A 123 2.74 -24.65 -6.32
CA ASN A 123 1.74 -25.31 -5.49
C ASN A 123 0.38 -25.26 -6.18
#